data_AF-A0A9W6NXI2-F1
#
_entry.id   AF-A0A9W6NXI2-F1
#
_cell.length_a   1.000
_cell.length_b   1.000
_cell.length_c   1.000
_cell.angle_alpha   90.00
_cell.angle_beta   90.00
_cell.angle_gamma   90.00
#
_symmetry.space_group_name_H-M   'P 1'
#
loop_
_entity.id
_entity.type
_entity.pdbx_description
1 polymer ?
#
loop_
_entity_poly.entity_id
_entity_poly.type
_entity_poly.pdbx_seq_one_letter_code
_entity_poly.pdbx_strand_id
1 'polypeptide(L)'
;MLFIGPAADESTDEHEGYVAGLDAAGRATDIWTDVRERLSGYVAVLARCECGWSGLPQPADPAGHRAAEREWIDGHFAAVVGTGPWPDEMFLRSPVRATSAVT
;
A
#
# COMPACT_ATOMS: atom_id res chain seq x y z
N MET A 1 0.71 -5.53 -5.36
CA MET A 1 -0.53 -5.36 -4.57
C MET A 1 -0.69 -3.89 -4.23
N LEU A 2 -1.84 -3.28 -4.53
CA LEU A 2 -2.20 -1.97 -3.98
C LEU A 2 -2.36 -2.09 -2.46
N PHE A 3 -1.72 -1.18 -1.73
CA PHE A 3 -2.02 -0.93 -0.34
C PHE A 3 -2.96 0.27 -0.28
N ILE A 4 -4.26 -0.04 -0.28
CA ILE A 4 -5.28 0.93 0.12
C ILE A 4 -5.25 0.93 1.64
N GLY A 5 -5.01 2.09 2.24
CA GLY A 5 -5.02 2.25 3.69
C GLY A 5 -6.32 1.70 4.31
N PRO A 6 -6.33 1.34 5.61
CA PRO A 6 -7.54 0.82 6.26
C PRO A 6 -8.72 1.78 6.23
N ALA A 7 -8.45 3.08 6.07
CA ALA A 7 -9.43 4.12 5.81
C ALA A 7 -9.39 4.39 4.31
N ALA A 8 -10.46 4.06 3.59
CA ALA A 8 -10.78 4.71 2.33
C ALA A 8 -11.71 5.87 2.70
N ASP A 9 -11.11 6.94 3.21
CA ASP A 9 -11.79 8.23 3.40
C ASP A 9 -11.18 9.28 2.46
N GLU A 10 -11.88 10.39 2.26
CA GLU A 10 -11.46 11.49 1.37
C GLU A 10 -10.04 12.03 1.67
N SER A 11 -9.51 11.81 2.89
CA SER A 11 -8.16 12.26 3.27
C SER A 11 -7.05 11.28 2.88
N THR A 12 -7.43 10.05 2.57
CA THR A 12 -6.53 8.94 2.19
C THR A 12 -6.66 8.51 0.74
N ASP A 13 -7.68 9.01 0.03
CA ASP A 13 -8.02 8.62 -1.35
C ASP A 13 -6.88 8.95 -2.35
N GLU A 14 -6.10 10.00 -2.09
CA GLU A 14 -4.93 10.37 -2.91
C GLU A 14 -3.61 9.71 -2.43
N HIS A 15 -3.69 8.83 -1.43
CA HIS A 15 -2.55 8.23 -0.75
C HIS A 15 -2.53 6.70 -0.88
N GLU A 16 -2.86 6.17 -2.06
CA GLU A 16 -2.73 4.74 -2.32
C GLU A 16 -1.25 4.33 -2.49
N GLY A 17 -0.78 3.43 -1.61
CA GLY A 17 0.58 2.92 -1.61
C GLY A 17 0.76 1.70 -2.51
N TYR A 18 1.93 1.56 -3.12
CA TYR A 18 2.29 0.34 -3.85
C TYR A 18 3.80 0.11 -3.86
N VAL A 19 4.19 -1.14 -4.11
CA VAL A 19 5.59 -1.49 -4.39
C VAL A 19 5.79 -1.52 -5.90
N ALA A 20 6.65 -0.64 -6.39
CA ALA A 20 7.05 -0.58 -7.79
C ALA A 20 8.34 -1.38 -8.03
N GLY A 21 8.42 -2.03 -9.19
CA GLY A 21 9.64 -2.69 -9.65
C GLY A 21 10.44 -1.74 -10.53
N LEU A 22 11.75 -1.65 -10.28
CA LEU A 22 12.67 -0.88 -11.12
C LEU A 22 13.29 -1.79 -12.17
N ASP A 23 13.20 -1.40 -13.43
CA ASP A 23 13.97 -2.03 -14.50
C ASP A 23 15.42 -1.52 -14.54
N ALA A 24 16.26 -2.16 -15.37
CA ALA A 24 17.66 -1.78 -15.51
C ALA A 24 17.88 -0.38 -16.12
N ALA A 25 16.85 0.23 -16.71
CA ALA A 25 16.86 1.60 -17.20
C ALA A 25 16.38 2.60 -16.13
N GLY A 26 16.05 2.14 -14.92
CA GLY A 26 15.55 2.97 -13.82
C GLY A 26 14.07 3.33 -13.93
N ARG A 27 13.31 2.69 -14.83
CA ARG A 27 11.86 2.92 -14.95
C ARG A 27 11.13 2.08 -13.91
N ALA A 28 10.21 2.72 -13.20
CA ALA A 28 9.35 2.08 -12.22
C ALA A 28 8.06 1.56 -12.88
N THR A 29 7.56 0.42 -12.41
CA THR A 29 6.20 -0.05 -12.75
C THR A 29 5.14 0.87 -12.15
N ASP A 30 3.94 0.84 -12.72
CA ASP A 30 2.79 1.56 -12.19
C ASP A 30 2.11 0.81 -11.03
N ILE A 31 1.08 1.45 -10.47
CA ILE A 31 0.28 0.98 -9.33
C ILE A 31 -0.52 -0.31 -9.64
N TRP A 32 -0.80 -0.58 -10.92
CA TRP A 32 -1.59 -1.73 -11.35
C TRP A 32 -0.76 -3.01 -11.54
N THR A 33 0.56 -2.90 -11.38
CA THR A 33 1.49 -4.01 -11.56
C THR A 33 1.76 -4.75 -10.24
N ASP A 34 1.44 -6.05 -10.15
CA ASP A 34 1.88 -6.87 -9.01
C ASP A 34 3.30 -7.41 -9.21
N VAL A 35 4.28 -6.66 -8.71
CA VAL A 35 5.71 -6.98 -8.88
C VAL A 35 6.11 -8.33 -8.27
N ARG A 36 5.32 -8.87 -7.33
CA ARG A 36 5.56 -10.17 -6.70
C ARG A 36 5.54 -11.33 -7.68
N GLU A 37 4.77 -11.20 -8.76
CA GLU A 37 4.69 -12.23 -9.80
C GLU A 37 6.00 -12.38 -10.59
N ARG A 38 6.86 -11.34 -10.57
CA ARG A 38 8.09 -11.32 -11.37
C ARG A 38 9.25 -10.57 -10.70
N LEU A 39 9.47 -10.78 -9.40
CA LEU A 39 10.55 -10.09 -8.65
C LEU A 39 11.93 -10.21 -9.32
N SER A 40 12.28 -11.40 -9.83
CA SER A 40 13.56 -11.65 -10.51
C SER A 40 13.75 -10.89 -11.82
N GLY A 41 12.70 -10.23 -12.34
CA GLY A 41 12.76 -9.38 -13.53
C GLY A 41 13.18 -7.94 -13.27
N TYR A 42 13.30 -7.54 -12.00
CA TYR A 42 13.62 -6.18 -11.59
C TYR A 42 15.02 -6.10 -10.96
N VAL A 43 15.66 -4.93 -11.06
CA VAL A 43 16.96 -4.68 -10.42
C VAL A 43 16.80 -4.24 -8.97
N ALA A 44 15.66 -3.67 -8.63
CA ALA A 44 15.27 -3.27 -7.29
C ALA A 44 13.74 -3.14 -7.21
N VAL A 45 13.21 -3.05 -6.00
CA VAL A 45 11.82 -2.64 -5.74
C VAL A 45 11.83 -1.44 -4.81
N LEU A 46 10.82 -0.57 -4.89
CA LEU A 46 10.68 0.55 -3.95
C LEU A 46 9.22 0.84 -3.67
N ALA A 47 8.98 1.52 -2.56
CA ALA A 47 7.66 2.06 -2.28
C ALA A 47 7.36 3.29 -3.14
N ARG A 48 6.11 3.41 -3.56
CA ARG A 48 5.54 4.56 -4.26
C ARG A 48 4.15 4.85 -3.69
N CYS A 49 3.73 6.10 -3.83
CA CYS A 49 2.40 6.56 -3.50
C CYS A 49 1.80 7.31 -4.68
N GLU A 50 0.48 7.28 -4.84
CA GLU A 50 -0.22 8.03 -5.89
C GLU A 50 0.08 9.54 -5.84
N CYS A 51 0.19 10.13 -4.65
CA CYS A 51 0.57 11.53 -4.44
C CYS A 51 1.99 11.90 -4.91
N GLY A 52 2.77 10.92 -5.43
CA GLY A 52 4.11 11.12 -5.98
C GLY A 52 5.24 10.81 -5.01
N TRP A 53 4.95 10.54 -3.73
CA TRP A 53 5.94 10.12 -2.75
C TRP A 53 6.66 8.83 -3.18
N SER A 54 7.93 8.73 -2.81
CA SER A 54 8.81 7.63 -3.19
C SER A 54 9.73 7.25 -2.04
N GLY A 55 9.79 5.96 -1.75
CA GLY A 55 10.74 5.40 -0.81
C GLY A 55 12.10 5.08 -1.45
N LEU A 56 12.96 4.47 -0.66
CA LEU A 56 14.28 4.03 -1.08
C LEU A 56 14.23 2.69 -1.85
N PRO A 57 15.12 2.50 -2.84
CA PRO A 57 15.27 1.20 -3.49
C PRO A 57 15.73 0.11 -2.51
N GLN A 58 15.04 -1.02 -2.56
CA GLN A 58 15.31 -2.26 -1.84
C GLN A 58 15.67 -3.39 -2.83
N PRO A 59 16.34 -4.46 -2.37
CA PRO A 59 16.60 -5.63 -3.20
C PRO A 59 15.31 -6.20 -3.82
N ALA A 60 15.36 -6.65 -5.08
CA ALA A 60 14.22 -7.24 -5.78
C ALA A 60 13.94 -8.69 -5.34
N ASP A 61 13.64 -8.86 -4.06
CA ASP A 61 13.33 -10.15 -3.43
C ASP A 61 12.15 -10.00 -2.45
N PRO A 62 11.62 -11.11 -1.89
CA PRO A 62 10.48 -11.03 -0.98
C PRO A 62 10.75 -10.23 0.31
N ALA A 63 12.00 -10.14 0.77
CA ALA A 63 12.34 -9.35 1.95
C ALA A 63 12.39 -7.86 1.63
N GLY A 64 12.99 -7.48 0.51
CA GLY A 64 13.00 -6.10 0.01
C GLY A 64 11.60 -5.58 -0.33
N HIS A 65 10.72 -6.44 -0.86
CA HIS A 65 9.30 -6.10 -1.03
C HIS A 65 8.64 -5.71 0.29
N ARG A 66 8.78 -6.54 1.33
CA ARG A 66 8.23 -6.25 2.67
C ARG A 66 8.86 -5.01 3.29
N ALA A 67 10.15 -4.78 3.06
CA ALA A 67 10.83 -3.58 3.54
C ALA A 67 10.27 -2.32 2.89
N ALA A 68 10.04 -2.34 1.57
CA ALA A 68 9.39 -1.25 0.85
C ALA A 68 7.96 -1.00 1.35
N GLU A 69 7.14 -2.06 1.50
CA GLU A 69 5.80 -1.93 2.08
C GLU A 69 5.85 -1.25 3.46
N ARG A 70 6.78 -1.69 4.31
CA ARG A 70 6.93 -1.14 5.66
C ARG A 70 7.39 0.31 5.65
N GLU A 71 8.30 0.67 4.77
CA GLU A 71 8.77 2.05 4.59
C GLU A 71 7.62 2.97 4.19
N TRP A 72 6.72 2.53 3.31
CA TRP A 72 5.53 3.31 2.97
C TRP A 72 4.62 3.49 4.18
N ILE A 73 4.32 2.42 4.92
CA ILE A 73 3.44 2.48 6.11
C ILE A 73 4.01 3.45 7.15
N ASP A 74 5.26 3.25 7.54
CA ASP A 74 5.87 3.97 8.66
C ASP A 74 6.35 5.38 8.27
N GLY A 75 6.86 5.53 7.03
CA GLY A 75 7.51 6.75 6.56
C GLY A 75 6.59 7.71 5.81
N HIS A 76 5.47 7.24 5.28
CA HIS A 76 4.52 8.08 4.54
C HIS A 76 3.11 8.00 5.11
N PHE A 77 2.51 6.82 5.12
CA PHE A 77 1.10 6.66 5.45
C PHE A 77 0.78 7.07 6.89
N ALA A 78 1.64 6.74 7.86
CA ALA A 78 1.48 7.16 9.25
C ALA A 78 1.46 8.70 9.43
N ALA A 79 2.14 9.45 8.56
CA ALA A 79 2.10 10.91 8.59
C ALA A 79 0.80 11.46 7.97
N VAL A 80 0.23 10.77 6.98
CA VAL A 80 -1.03 11.13 6.31
C VAL A 80 -2.22 10.97 7.25
N VAL A 81 -2.33 9.81 7.91
CA VAL A 81 -3.45 9.55 8.83
C VAL A 81 -3.38 10.36 10.13
N GLY A 82 -2.26 11.04 10.36
CA GLY A 82 -1.91 11.63 11.64
C GLY A 82 -1.72 10.54 12.70
N THR A 83 -0.77 10.70 13.61
CA THR A 83 -0.66 9.80 14.77
C THR A 83 -1.78 10.08 15.79
N GLY A 84 -3.04 9.91 15.38
CA GLY A 84 -4.18 9.74 16.27
C GLY A 84 -4.33 8.25 16.62
N PRO A 85 -4.83 7.90 17.83
CA PRO A 85 -5.12 6.51 18.12
C PRO A 85 -6.08 6.01 17.05
N TRP A 86 -5.69 4.93 16.35
CA TRP A 86 -6.62 4.12 15.58
C TRP A 86 -7.80 3.84 16.50
N PRO A 87 -9.03 4.33 16.23
CA PRO A 87 -10.15 3.91 17.04
C PRO A 87 -10.33 2.42 16.75
N ASP A 88 -10.30 1.60 17.80
CA ASP A 88 -10.63 0.16 17.78
C ASP A 88 -11.96 -0.14 17.05
N GLU A 89 -12.76 0.88 16.73
CA GLU A 89 -14.05 0.83 16.06
C GLU A 89 -14.01 0.65 14.52
N MET A 90 -12.85 0.83 13.85
CA MET A 90 -12.80 0.71 12.38
C MET A 90 -12.90 -0.73 11.86
N PHE A 91 -12.76 -1.74 12.72
CA PHE A 91 -13.02 -3.15 12.38
C PHE A 91 -14.50 -3.58 12.55
N LEU A 92 -15.39 -2.73 13.08
CA LEU A 92 -16.77 -3.11 13.43
C LEU A 92 -17.85 -2.69 12.43
N ARG A 93 -17.52 -2.17 11.25
CA ARG A 93 -18.52 -1.82 10.23
C ARG A 93 -18.32 -2.58 8.92
N SER A 94 -18.33 -3.90 9.01
CA SER A 94 -18.81 -4.73 7.91
C SER A 94 -20.33 -4.90 8.08
N PRO A 95 -21.19 -4.31 7.24
CA PRO A 95 -22.60 -4.68 7.23
C PRO A 95 -22.71 -6.02 6.49
N VAL A 96 -22.46 -7.12 7.20
CA VAL A 96 -23.14 -8.36 6.83
C VAL A 96 -24.62 -8.07 7.03
N ARG A 97 -25.34 -7.88 5.93
CA ARG A 97 -26.79 -7.67 5.88
C ARG A 97 -27.48 -8.60 6.89
N ALA A 98 -28.07 -8.03 7.93
CA ALA A 98 -29.11 -8.71 8.67
C ALA A 98 -30.29 -8.89 7.71
N THR A 99 -30.41 -10.06 7.10
CA THR A 99 -31.67 -10.51 6.49
C THR A 99 -32.66 -10.70 7.63
N SER A 100 -33.55 -9.72 7.83
CA SER A 100 -34.73 -9.90 8.67
C SER A 100 -35.56 -11.03 8.09
N ALA A 101 -35.68 -12.11 8.86
CA ALA A 101 -36.65 -13.16 8.59
C ALA A 101 -38.05 -12.60 8.85
N VAL A 102 -38.91 -12.81 7.85
CA VAL A 102 -40.36 -12.66 7.92
C VAL A 102 -40.91 -13.56 9.02
N THR A 103 -41.81 -13.04 9.84
CA THR A 103 -42.84 -13.84 10.52
C THR A 103 -44.14 -13.04 10.51
#